data_AF-A0A1Q8ENQ0-F1
#
_entry.id   AF-A0A1Q8ENQ0-F1
#
_cell.length_a   1.000
_cell.length_b   1.000
_cell.length_c   1.000
_cell.angle_alpha   90.00
_cell.angle_beta   90.00
_cell.angle_gamma   90.00
#
_symmetry.space_group_name_H-M   'P 1'
#
loop_
_entity.id
_entity.type
_entity.pdbx_description
1 polymer ?
#
loop_
_entity_poly.entity_id
_entity_poly.type
_entity_poly.pdbx_seq_one_letter_code
_entity_poly.pdbx_strand_id
1 'polypeptide(L)'
;MQSVLTFAYVADLYMSEVVPTKSAATQKDNKRELKNLLDFFNDPPAPLEDIEPQHVRQYLRERGKTAPVRANREKALLSTIWNFARECGYTSLANPCAGVKGHKETGRDVYVEDDMFAAVYAKSDQPLQDALDLFYLTAQRIADTLKMDERDIKDGKLAVAQGKTGAKRRIEIIGELKVVIDRIAARKAGYKVRSTRLVVMEDGHR
;
A
#
# COMPACT_ATOMS: atom_id res chain seq x y z
N MET A 1 30.56 30.23 -11.84
CA MET A 1 29.11 29.98 -11.81
C MET A 1 28.83 29.01 -10.69
N GLN A 2 28.14 29.43 -9.63
CA GLN A 2 27.60 28.47 -8.67
C GLN A 2 26.56 27.64 -9.41
N SER A 3 26.75 26.32 -9.43
CA SER A 3 25.75 25.37 -9.89
C SER A 3 24.50 25.57 -9.03
N VAL A 4 23.42 26.11 -9.62
CA VAL A 4 22.15 26.27 -8.92
C VAL A 4 21.61 24.87 -8.63
N LEU A 5 21.47 24.55 -7.34
CA LEU A 5 20.94 23.27 -6.91
C LEU A 5 19.45 23.19 -7.25
N THR A 6 19.05 22.21 -8.06
CA THR A 6 17.67 22.07 -8.51
C THR A 6 16.89 21.07 -7.67
N PHE A 7 15.56 21.19 -7.68
CA PHE A 7 14.68 20.18 -7.08
C PHE A 7 14.90 18.79 -7.68
N ALA A 8 15.02 18.68 -9.00
CA ALA A 8 15.20 17.40 -9.69
C ALA A 8 16.44 16.65 -9.20
N TYR A 9 17.57 17.35 -9.03
CA TYR A 9 18.80 16.73 -8.52
C TYR A 9 18.61 16.12 -7.13
N VAL A 10 18.01 16.87 -6.19
CA VAL A 10 17.79 16.37 -4.82
C VAL A 10 16.73 15.27 -4.79
N ALA A 11 15.72 15.36 -5.65
CA ALA A 11 14.73 14.30 -5.79
C ALA A 11 15.36 12.99 -6.29
N ASP A 12 16.28 13.05 -7.25
CA ASP A 12 16.99 11.86 -7.75
C ASP A 12 17.86 11.21 -6.67
N LEU A 13 18.56 12.01 -5.86
CA LEU A 13 19.29 11.52 -4.69
C LEU A 13 18.37 10.84 -3.67
N TYR A 14 17.22 11.45 -3.37
CA TYR A 14 16.23 10.83 -2.50
C TYR A 14 15.74 9.48 -3.05
N MET A 15 15.54 9.39 -4.36
CA MET A 15 15.11 8.16 -5.02
C MET A 15 16.17 7.07 -5.05
N SER A 16 17.46 7.43 -5.05
CA SER A 16 18.56 6.46 -5.04
C SER A 16 18.93 6.01 -3.63
N GLU A 17 18.86 6.89 -2.64
CA GLU A 17 19.33 6.61 -1.28
C GLU A 17 18.22 6.15 -0.34
N VAL A 18 17.08 6.86 -0.34
CA VAL A 18 16.02 6.63 0.66
C VAL A 18 15.00 5.64 0.16
N VAL A 19 14.54 5.79 -1.08
CA VAL A 19 13.43 4.97 -1.61
C VAL A 19 13.72 3.46 -1.63
N PRO A 20 14.93 2.96 -1.96
CA PRO A 20 15.20 1.52 -1.94
C PRO A 20 15.04 0.86 -0.58
N THR A 21 15.13 1.61 0.52
CA THR A 21 14.89 1.11 1.89
C THR A 21 13.41 0.89 2.22
N LYS A 22 12.50 1.44 1.40
CA LYS A 22 11.04 1.33 1.61
C LYS A 22 10.48 0.06 0.97
N SER A 23 9.26 -0.31 1.36
CA SER A 23 8.57 -1.46 0.75
C SER A 23 8.41 -1.30 -0.77
N ALA A 24 8.43 -2.40 -1.53
CA ALA A 24 8.33 -2.38 -2.99
C ALA A 24 7.08 -1.63 -3.51
N ALA A 25 5.94 -1.73 -2.80
CA ALA A 25 4.74 -0.99 -3.12
C ALA A 25 4.96 0.53 -2.98
N THR A 26 5.56 0.95 -1.86
CA THR A 26 5.92 2.36 -1.62
C THR A 26 6.95 2.88 -2.63
N GLN A 27 7.90 2.05 -3.07
CA GLN A 27 8.84 2.44 -4.11
C GLN A 27 8.13 2.77 -5.43
N LYS A 28 7.19 1.91 -5.83
CA LYS A 28 6.38 2.12 -7.05
C LYS A 28 5.52 3.38 -6.93
N ASP A 29 4.94 3.62 -5.76
CA ASP A 29 4.13 4.81 -5.51
C ASP A 29 4.97 6.10 -5.57
N ASN A 30 6.11 6.16 -4.88
CA ASN A 30 7.01 7.31 -4.91
C ASN A 30 7.51 7.61 -6.33
N LYS A 31 7.83 6.58 -7.14
CA LYS A 31 8.23 6.77 -8.55
C LYS A 31 7.13 7.45 -9.37
N ARG A 32 5.87 7.04 -9.17
CA ARG A 32 4.73 7.65 -9.87
C ARG A 32 4.46 9.08 -9.39
N GLU A 33 4.57 9.31 -8.09
CA GLU A 33 4.37 10.63 -7.48
C GLU A 33 5.47 11.61 -7.93
N LEU A 34 6.73 11.18 -7.93
CA LEU A 34 7.86 11.99 -8.39
C LEU A 34 7.69 12.44 -9.84
N LYS A 35 7.21 11.56 -10.73
CA LYS A 35 6.95 11.94 -12.12
C LYS A 35 6.05 13.19 -12.20
N ASN A 36 4.96 13.22 -11.44
CA ASN A 36 4.03 14.36 -11.46
C ASN A 36 4.64 15.61 -10.80
N LEU A 37 5.55 15.46 -9.84
CA LEU A 37 6.28 16.59 -9.24
C LEU A 37 7.29 17.16 -10.25
N LEU A 38 8.02 16.32 -10.96
CA LEU A 38 8.96 16.75 -12.00
C LEU A 38 8.24 17.45 -13.16
N ASP A 39 7.08 16.94 -13.59
CA ASP A 39 6.28 17.57 -14.65
C ASP A 39 5.87 19.02 -14.30
N PHE A 40 5.82 19.39 -13.00
CA PHE A 40 5.47 20.74 -12.56
C PHE A 40 6.68 21.60 -12.12
N PHE A 41 7.65 21.01 -11.42
CA PHE A 41 8.80 21.72 -10.85
C PHE A 41 10.08 21.63 -11.69
N ASN A 42 10.05 20.95 -12.84
CA ASN A 42 11.23 20.73 -13.66
C ASN A 42 11.12 21.27 -15.10
N ASP A 43 10.18 22.17 -15.37
CA ASP A 43 10.03 22.83 -16.67
C ASP A 43 9.69 24.34 -16.53
N PRO A 44 10.70 25.24 -16.49
CA PRO A 44 12.13 24.94 -16.44
C PRO A 44 12.57 24.38 -15.07
N PRO A 45 13.77 23.77 -14.95
CA PRO A 45 14.28 23.23 -13.69
C PRO A 45 14.26 24.26 -12.56
N ALA A 46 13.37 24.06 -11.58
CA ALA A 46 13.26 24.97 -10.44
C ALA A 46 14.49 24.84 -9.53
N PRO A 47 15.13 25.95 -9.16
CA PRO A 47 16.06 25.98 -8.04
C PRO A 47 15.35 25.49 -6.78
N LEU A 48 16.02 24.64 -6.00
CA LEU A 48 15.42 24.06 -4.79
C LEU A 48 14.89 25.15 -3.86
N GLU A 49 15.69 26.18 -3.64
CA GLU A 49 15.39 27.26 -2.69
C GLU A 49 14.31 28.25 -3.18
N ASP A 50 13.96 28.22 -4.48
CA ASP A 50 12.90 29.06 -5.06
C ASP A 50 11.51 28.43 -4.93
N ILE A 51 11.41 27.19 -4.44
CA ILE A 51 10.12 26.53 -4.22
C ILE A 51 9.49 27.06 -2.94
N GLU A 52 8.55 27.98 -3.10
CA GLU A 52 7.77 28.58 -2.02
C GLU A 52 6.41 27.87 -1.77
N PRO A 53 5.77 28.09 -0.61
CA PRO A 53 4.44 27.56 -0.31
C PRO A 53 3.36 27.88 -1.35
N GLN A 54 3.47 29.02 -2.03
CA GLN A 54 2.55 29.40 -3.11
C GLN A 54 2.63 28.46 -4.31
N HIS A 55 3.83 27.99 -4.68
CA HIS A 55 4.03 27.01 -5.75
C HIS A 55 3.43 25.65 -5.38
N VAL A 56 3.60 25.21 -4.12
CA VAL A 56 2.96 23.99 -3.60
C VAL A 56 1.43 24.12 -3.68
N ARG A 57 0.87 25.29 -3.36
CA ARG A 57 -0.58 25.52 -3.46
C ARG A 57 -1.07 25.54 -4.91
N GLN A 58 -0.30 26.10 -5.84
CA GLN A 58 -0.60 26.07 -7.28
C GLN A 58 -0.63 24.62 -7.79
N TYR A 59 0.40 23.83 -7.46
CA TYR A 59 0.44 22.41 -7.78
C TYR A 59 -0.80 21.67 -7.27
N LEU A 60 -1.14 21.83 -5.98
CA LEU A 60 -2.32 21.22 -5.39
C LEU A 60 -3.63 21.64 -6.07
N ARG A 61 -3.75 22.91 -6.49
CA ARG A 61 -4.94 23.40 -7.21
C ARG A 61 -5.08 22.74 -8.57
N GLU A 62 -4.01 22.70 -9.37
CA GLU A 62 -4.04 22.13 -10.71
C GLU A 62 -4.24 20.61 -10.67
N ARG A 63 -3.38 19.92 -9.92
CA ARG A 63 -3.45 18.46 -9.76
C ARG A 63 -4.73 17.99 -9.08
N GLY A 64 -5.26 18.81 -8.17
CA GLY A 64 -6.49 18.52 -7.44
C GLY A 64 -7.75 18.54 -8.30
N LYS A 65 -7.75 19.20 -9.46
CA LYS A 65 -8.90 19.21 -10.39
C LYS A 65 -9.23 17.80 -10.89
N THR A 66 -8.21 16.95 -11.08
CA THR A 66 -8.37 15.60 -11.61
C THR A 66 -8.12 14.51 -10.58
N ALA A 67 -7.20 14.74 -9.63
CA ALA A 67 -6.79 13.73 -8.67
C ALA A 67 -6.46 14.33 -7.28
N PRO A 68 -7.47 14.76 -6.50
CA PRO A 68 -7.28 15.46 -5.23
C PRO A 68 -6.52 14.64 -4.18
N VAL A 69 -6.84 13.34 -4.07
CA VAL A 69 -6.11 12.42 -3.17
C VAL A 69 -4.66 12.28 -3.62
N ARG A 70 -4.39 12.17 -4.93
CA ARG A 70 -3.01 12.04 -5.43
C ARG A 70 -2.21 13.31 -5.22
N ALA A 71 -2.81 14.48 -5.42
CA ALA A 71 -2.19 15.77 -5.12
C ALA A 71 -1.67 15.82 -3.67
N ASN A 72 -2.45 15.32 -2.71
CA ASN A 72 -2.02 15.24 -1.31
C ASN A 72 -0.85 14.27 -1.10
N ARG A 73 -0.85 13.11 -1.78
CA ARG A 73 0.24 12.13 -1.69
C ARG A 73 1.54 12.67 -2.31
N GLU A 74 1.44 13.31 -3.47
CA GLU A 74 2.55 13.97 -4.17
C GLU A 74 3.11 15.12 -3.32
N LYS A 75 2.26 15.93 -2.68
CA LYS A 75 2.68 16.94 -1.69
C LYS A 75 3.40 16.30 -0.49
N ALA A 76 2.92 15.15 0.01
CA ALA A 76 3.59 14.45 1.10
C ALA A 76 4.98 13.96 0.67
N LEU A 77 5.14 13.44 -0.55
CA LEU A 77 6.45 13.08 -1.09
C LEU A 77 7.38 14.30 -1.20
N LEU A 78 6.90 15.42 -1.77
CA LEU A 78 7.66 16.67 -1.84
C LEU A 78 8.14 17.11 -0.44
N SER A 79 7.25 17.05 0.55
CA SER A 79 7.59 17.36 1.94
C SER A 79 8.71 16.45 2.47
N THR A 80 8.70 15.16 2.14
CA THR A 80 9.76 14.24 2.58
C THR A 80 11.09 14.46 1.85
N ILE A 81 11.05 14.75 0.54
CA ILE A 81 12.26 15.10 -0.23
C ILE A 81 12.88 16.38 0.33
N TRP A 82 12.07 17.38 0.67
CA TRP A 82 12.57 18.62 1.27
C TRP A 82 13.23 18.40 2.64
N ASN A 83 12.63 17.57 3.50
CA ASN A 83 13.25 17.28 4.80
C ASN A 83 14.56 16.50 4.64
N PHE A 84 14.62 15.54 3.72
CA PHE A 84 15.89 14.91 3.32
C PHE A 84 16.90 15.95 2.84
N ALA A 85 16.47 16.92 2.02
CA ALA A 85 17.32 18.00 1.55
C ALA A 85 17.96 18.77 2.70
N ARG A 86 17.16 19.08 3.73
CA ARG A 86 17.62 19.76 4.94
C ARG A 86 18.58 18.92 5.78
N GLU A 87 18.28 17.63 5.96
CA GLU A 87 19.12 16.69 6.71
C GLU A 87 20.49 16.51 6.08
N CYS A 88 20.55 16.50 4.74
CA CYS A 88 21.80 16.41 3.98
C CYS A 88 22.52 17.75 3.77
N GLY A 89 21.97 18.87 4.25
CA GLY A 89 22.58 20.20 4.14
C GLY A 89 22.44 20.88 2.78
N TYR A 90 21.53 20.41 1.93
CA TYR A 90 21.24 20.99 0.61
C TYR A 90 20.46 22.31 0.67
N THR A 91 19.70 22.53 1.74
CA THR A 91 19.05 23.81 2.03
C THR A 91 18.86 24.00 3.53
N SER A 92 18.90 25.24 3.99
CA SER A 92 18.56 25.62 5.38
C SER A 92 17.11 26.09 5.52
N LEU A 93 16.40 26.29 4.39
CA LEU A 93 15.07 26.86 4.36
C LEU A 93 14.01 25.95 4.99
N ALA A 94 12.97 26.58 5.53
CA ALA A 94 11.81 25.87 6.04
C ALA A 94 11.10 25.10 4.92
N ASN A 95 10.45 23.99 5.28
CA ASN A 95 9.74 23.16 4.32
C ASN A 95 8.54 23.91 3.72
N PRO A 96 8.47 24.12 2.39
CA PRO A 96 7.42 24.90 1.75
C PRO A 96 6.06 24.19 1.80
N CYS A 97 6.03 22.89 2.10
CA CYS A 97 4.80 22.14 2.31
C CYS A 97 4.15 22.42 3.68
N ALA A 98 4.90 22.97 4.64
CA ALA A 98 4.41 23.31 5.97
C ALA A 98 3.36 24.44 5.89
N GLY A 99 2.25 24.30 6.62
CA GLY A 99 1.15 25.27 6.60
C GLY A 99 0.26 25.23 5.35
N VAL A 100 0.65 24.54 4.27
CA VAL A 100 -0.20 24.42 3.07
C VAL A 100 -1.30 23.39 3.29
N LYS A 101 -2.57 23.82 3.33
CA LYS A 101 -3.70 22.90 3.52
C LYS A 101 -3.91 21.99 2.29
N GLY A 102 -3.95 20.68 2.53
CA GLY A 102 -4.31 19.68 1.52
C GLY A 102 -5.81 19.62 1.24
N HIS A 103 -6.19 18.82 0.24
CA HIS A 103 -7.59 18.53 -0.06
C HIS A 103 -8.21 17.62 1.01
N LYS A 104 -9.52 17.74 1.22
CA LYS A 104 -10.25 16.83 2.12
C LYS A 104 -10.33 15.45 1.45
N GLU A 105 -9.84 14.42 2.13
CA GLU A 105 -9.97 13.03 1.68
C GLU A 105 -11.19 12.40 2.35
N THR A 106 -12.11 11.87 1.56
CA THR A 106 -13.20 11.02 2.06
C THR A 106 -12.79 9.56 1.85
N GLY A 107 -12.72 8.81 2.95
CA GLY A 107 -12.44 7.37 2.90
C GLY A 107 -13.64 6.60 2.34
N ARG A 108 -13.42 5.32 2.04
CA ARG A 108 -14.54 4.39 1.79
C ARG A 108 -15.26 4.15 3.11
N ASP A 109 -16.58 4.25 3.10
CA ASP A 109 -17.45 4.15 4.27
C ASP A 109 -18.48 3.01 4.18
N VAL A 110 -18.46 2.26 3.07
CA VAL A 110 -19.33 1.10 2.88
C VAL A 110 -18.98 0.02 3.90
N TYR A 111 -19.95 -0.28 4.77
CA TYR A 111 -19.97 -1.47 5.60
C TYR A 111 -20.69 -2.59 4.84
N VAL A 112 -20.14 -3.80 4.89
CA VAL A 112 -20.73 -4.97 4.23
C VAL A 112 -21.61 -5.67 5.26
N GLU A 113 -22.92 -5.49 5.11
CA GLU A 113 -23.94 -6.17 5.93
C GLU A 113 -24.09 -7.65 5.52
N ASP A 114 -24.72 -8.43 6.39
CA ASP A 114 -24.88 -9.89 6.23
C ASP A 114 -25.60 -10.27 4.94
N ASP A 115 -26.60 -9.50 4.52
CA ASP A 115 -27.37 -9.75 3.29
C ASP A 115 -26.52 -9.55 2.04
N MET A 116 -25.69 -8.51 2.02
CA MET A 116 -24.74 -8.25 0.95
C MET A 116 -23.65 -9.32 0.90
N PHE A 117 -23.11 -9.71 2.05
CA PHE A 117 -22.15 -10.80 2.12
C PHE A 117 -22.76 -12.11 1.59
N ALA A 118 -23.96 -12.46 2.05
CA ALA A 118 -24.67 -13.66 1.60
C ALA A 118 -24.96 -13.65 0.09
N ALA A 119 -25.34 -12.50 -0.47
CA ALA A 119 -25.59 -12.36 -1.90
C ALA A 119 -24.32 -12.62 -2.74
N VAL A 120 -23.16 -12.11 -2.29
CA VAL A 120 -21.88 -12.38 -2.95
C VAL A 120 -21.48 -13.84 -2.77
N TYR A 121 -21.60 -14.37 -1.55
CA TYR A 121 -21.26 -15.75 -1.22
C TYR A 121 -22.03 -16.76 -2.09
N ALA A 122 -23.33 -16.53 -2.29
CA ALA A 122 -24.20 -17.38 -3.11
C ALA A 122 -23.83 -17.39 -4.61
N LYS A 123 -23.08 -16.39 -5.10
CA LYS A 123 -22.58 -16.31 -6.47
C LYS A 123 -21.10 -16.66 -6.60
N SER A 124 -20.44 -16.95 -5.48
CA SER A 124 -19.02 -17.24 -5.43
C SER A 124 -18.78 -18.71 -5.75
N ASP A 125 -17.69 -18.99 -6.47
CA ASP A 125 -17.16 -20.34 -6.61
C ASP A 125 -16.53 -20.82 -5.29
N GLN A 126 -16.18 -22.10 -5.20
CA GLN A 126 -15.62 -22.66 -3.98
C GLN A 126 -14.31 -21.97 -3.55
N PRO A 127 -13.35 -21.67 -4.45
CA PRO A 127 -12.17 -20.87 -4.12
C PRO A 127 -12.47 -19.52 -3.47
N LEU A 128 -13.44 -18.77 -4.02
CA LEU A 128 -13.81 -17.47 -3.47
C LEU A 128 -14.55 -17.61 -2.14
N GLN A 129 -15.44 -18.60 -1.99
CA GLN A 129 -16.09 -18.90 -0.70
C GLN A 129 -15.05 -19.24 0.39
N ASP A 130 -14.07 -20.09 0.07
CA ASP A 130 -12.97 -20.42 0.99
C ASP A 130 -12.18 -19.16 1.39
N ALA A 131 -11.91 -18.27 0.44
CA ALA A 131 -11.22 -17.01 0.71
C ALA A 131 -12.07 -16.07 1.60
N LEU A 132 -13.36 -15.93 1.30
CA LEU A 132 -14.31 -15.12 2.07
C LEU A 132 -14.40 -15.58 3.53
N ASP A 133 -14.55 -16.90 3.73
CA ASP A 133 -14.59 -17.50 5.06
C ASP A 133 -13.28 -17.24 5.83
N LEU A 134 -12.13 -17.41 5.18
CA LEU A 134 -10.84 -17.11 5.80
C LEU A 134 -10.69 -15.61 6.12
N PHE A 135 -11.12 -14.70 5.25
CA PHE A 135 -11.07 -13.25 5.55
C PHE A 135 -11.91 -12.92 6.78
N TYR A 136 -13.14 -13.44 6.83
CA TYR A 136 -14.10 -13.19 7.90
C TYR A 136 -13.60 -13.74 9.24
N LEU A 137 -13.24 -15.03 9.27
CA LEU A 137 -12.91 -15.74 10.51
C LEU A 137 -11.54 -15.39 11.10
N THR A 138 -10.59 -14.97 10.26
CA THR A 138 -9.24 -14.61 10.74
C THR A 138 -9.06 -13.12 10.99
N ALA A 139 -9.98 -12.28 10.49
CA ALA A 139 -9.91 -10.82 10.52
C ALA A 139 -8.55 -10.27 10.02
N GLN A 140 -7.89 -10.97 9.10
CA GLN A 140 -6.62 -10.55 8.52
C GLN A 140 -6.84 -9.72 7.23
N ARG A 141 -5.84 -8.93 6.87
CA ARG A 141 -5.88 -8.14 5.63
C ARG A 141 -5.87 -9.09 4.43
N ILE A 142 -6.51 -8.69 3.33
CA ILE A 142 -6.59 -9.48 2.11
C ILE A 142 -5.23 -10.06 1.70
N ALA A 143 -4.20 -9.21 1.62
CA ALA A 143 -2.86 -9.61 1.22
C ALA A 143 -2.15 -10.56 2.21
N ASP A 144 -2.55 -10.55 3.48
CA ASP A 144 -2.01 -11.44 4.52
C ASP A 144 -2.73 -12.80 4.49
N THR A 145 -4.06 -12.81 4.35
CA THR A 145 -4.86 -14.04 4.21
C THR A 145 -4.52 -14.82 2.95
N LEU A 146 -4.34 -14.15 1.80
CA LEU A 146 -3.89 -14.79 0.55
C LEU A 146 -2.49 -15.39 0.64
N LYS A 147 -1.72 -15.06 1.69
CA LYS A 147 -0.41 -15.66 1.97
C LYS A 147 -0.47 -16.80 2.99
N MET A 148 -1.61 -17.08 3.61
CA MET A 148 -1.71 -18.18 4.56
C MET A 148 -1.37 -19.50 3.89
N ASP A 149 -0.62 -20.32 4.61
CA ASP A 149 -0.03 -21.56 4.12
C ASP A 149 -0.20 -22.66 5.16
N GLU A 150 -0.42 -23.89 4.70
CA GLU A 150 -0.55 -25.06 5.57
C GLU A 150 0.68 -25.26 6.47
N ARG A 151 1.87 -24.87 6.00
CA ARG A 151 3.12 -24.98 6.76
C ARG A 151 3.18 -24.02 7.96
N ASP A 152 2.33 -23.01 7.98
CA ASP A 152 2.19 -22.07 9.09
C ASP A 152 1.23 -22.59 10.18
N ILE A 153 0.61 -23.76 9.97
CA ILE A 153 -0.25 -24.42 10.94
C ILE A 153 0.58 -25.34 11.85
N LYS A 154 0.61 -25.05 13.15
CA LYS A 154 1.28 -25.85 14.18
C LYS A 154 0.48 -25.84 15.47
N ASP A 155 0.40 -26.99 16.14
CA ASP A 155 -0.28 -27.15 17.44
C ASP A 155 -1.70 -26.58 17.45
N GLY A 156 -2.47 -26.83 16.39
CA GLY A 156 -3.84 -26.34 16.23
C GLY A 156 -3.95 -24.82 16.02
N LYS A 157 -2.87 -24.14 15.64
CA LYS A 157 -2.83 -22.68 15.47
C LYS A 157 -2.25 -22.31 14.12
N LEU A 158 -2.84 -21.30 13.47
CA LEU A 158 -2.33 -20.68 12.25
C LEU A 158 -1.46 -19.47 12.61
N ALA A 159 -0.18 -19.52 12.27
CA ALA A 159 0.73 -18.38 12.42
C ALA A 159 0.56 -17.38 11.27
N VAL A 160 0.49 -16.08 11.58
CA VAL A 160 0.38 -15.00 10.59
C VAL A 160 1.37 -13.89 10.92
N ALA A 161 2.18 -13.49 9.93
CA ALA A 161 3.01 -12.30 10.01
C ALA A 161 2.43 -11.21 9.10
N GLN A 162 1.87 -10.16 9.70
CA GLN A 162 1.21 -9.08 8.98
C GLN A 162 2.21 -8.25 8.17
N GLY A 163 2.04 -8.19 6.84
CA GLY A 163 3.00 -7.52 5.97
C GLY A 163 3.08 -6.01 6.16
N LYS A 164 1.96 -5.36 6.56
CA LYS A 164 1.92 -3.89 6.72
C LYS A 164 2.57 -3.41 8.02
N THR A 165 2.39 -4.13 9.12
CA THR A 165 2.78 -3.71 10.47
C THR A 165 3.92 -4.54 11.05
N GLY A 166 4.24 -5.70 10.47
CA GLY A 166 5.20 -6.66 11.02
C GLY A 166 4.67 -7.46 12.22
N ALA A 167 3.44 -7.24 12.66
CA ALA A 167 2.87 -7.91 13.83
C ALA A 167 2.72 -9.42 13.58
N LYS A 168 3.18 -10.23 14.55
CA LYS A 168 3.06 -11.69 14.53
C LYS A 168 1.85 -12.13 15.36
N ARG A 169 0.96 -12.90 14.77
CA ARG A 169 -0.26 -13.44 15.39
C ARG A 169 -0.27 -14.95 15.30
N ARG A 170 -0.95 -15.59 16.26
CA ARG A 170 -1.30 -17.01 16.22
C ARG A 170 -2.81 -17.10 16.44
N ILE A 171 -3.51 -17.64 15.47
CA ILE A 171 -4.96 -17.77 15.46
C ILE A 171 -5.28 -19.22 15.79
N GLU A 172 -6.12 -19.46 16.78
CA GLU A 172 -6.52 -20.81 17.16
C GLU A 172 -7.51 -21.38 16.13
N ILE A 173 -7.27 -22.62 15.69
CA ILE A 173 -8.09 -23.30 14.67
C ILE A 173 -9.16 -24.13 15.39
N ILE A 174 -10.27 -23.47 15.68
CA ILE A 174 -11.44 -24.05 16.37
C ILE A 174 -12.73 -23.61 15.67
N GLY A 175 -13.85 -24.26 16.01
CA GLY A 175 -15.18 -23.90 15.50
C GLY A 175 -15.24 -23.84 13.97
N GLU A 176 -15.83 -22.78 13.45
CA GLU A 176 -16.01 -22.56 12.00
C GLU A 176 -14.68 -22.48 11.23
N LEU A 177 -13.63 -21.91 11.83
CA LEU A 177 -12.32 -21.83 11.18
C LEU A 177 -11.74 -23.23 10.95
N LYS A 178 -11.95 -24.15 11.89
CA LYS A 178 -11.56 -25.55 11.71
C LYS A 178 -12.32 -26.20 10.57
N VAL A 179 -13.63 -25.99 10.48
CA VAL A 179 -14.48 -26.53 9.40
C VAL A 179 -13.98 -26.06 8.03
N VAL A 180 -13.66 -24.78 7.90
CA VAL A 180 -13.16 -24.19 6.64
C VAL A 180 -11.79 -24.75 6.27
N ILE A 181 -10.86 -24.84 7.23
CA ILE A 181 -9.52 -25.39 6.97
C ILE A 181 -9.60 -26.87 6.58
N ASP A 182 -10.45 -27.67 7.24
CA ASP A 182 -10.64 -29.08 6.91
C ASP A 182 -11.26 -29.24 5.51
N ARG A 183 -12.26 -28.41 5.15
CA ARG A 183 -12.87 -28.38 3.81
C ARG A 183 -11.85 -28.07 2.72
N ILE A 184 -11.02 -27.05 2.93
CA ILE A 184 -9.93 -26.68 2.03
C ILE A 184 -8.94 -27.84 1.87
N ALA A 185 -8.50 -28.43 2.98
CA ALA A 185 -7.55 -29.54 2.97
C ALA A 185 -8.08 -30.75 2.20
N ALA A 186 -9.36 -31.10 2.42
CA ALA A 186 -10.03 -32.19 1.72
C ALA A 186 -10.14 -31.93 0.21
N ARG A 187 -10.58 -30.74 -0.20
CA ARG A 187 -10.63 -30.33 -1.62
C ARG A 187 -9.26 -30.44 -2.27
N LYS A 188 -8.23 -29.94 -1.57
CA LYS A 188 -6.85 -29.94 -2.06
C LYS A 188 -6.25 -31.33 -2.21
N ALA A 189 -6.67 -32.31 -1.42
CA ALA A 189 -6.21 -33.69 -1.54
C ALA A 189 -6.63 -34.34 -2.87
N GLY A 190 -7.66 -33.81 -3.54
CA GLY A 190 -8.11 -34.28 -4.85
C GLY A 190 -7.24 -33.84 -6.04
N TYR A 191 -6.32 -32.87 -5.86
CA TYR A 191 -5.48 -32.36 -6.94
C TYR A 191 -4.17 -33.14 -7.10
N LYS A 192 -3.80 -33.46 -8.35
CA LYS A 192 -2.55 -34.16 -8.68
C LYS A 192 -1.30 -33.35 -8.32
N VAL A 193 -1.36 -32.04 -8.49
CA VAL A 193 -0.35 -31.07 -8.06
C VAL A 193 -1.08 -30.02 -7.25
N ARG A 194 -0.63 -29.75 -6.02
CA ARG A 194 -1.33 -28.83 -5.11
C ARG A 194 -0.37 -27.81 -4.50
N SER A 195 -0.82 -26.56 -4.45
CA SER A 195 -0.19 -25.50 -3.69
C SER A 195 -0.27 -25.77 -2.17
N THR A 196 0.68 -25.27 -1.38
CA THR A 196 0.58 -25.29 0.09
C THR A 196 -0.25 -24.12 0.64
N ARG A 197 -0.66 -23.16 -0.20
CA ARG A 197 -1.53 -22.04 0.19
C ARG A 197 -2.90 -22.52 0.63
N LEU A 198 -3.51 -21.85 1.60
CA LEU A 198 -4.89 -22.18 2.00
C LEU A 198 -5.90 -21.75 0.93
N VAL A 199 -5.75 -20.54 0.37
CA VAL A 199 -6.54 -20.11 -0.78
C VAL A 199 -5.93 -20.68 -2.06
N VAL A 200 -6.70 -21.51 -2.76
CA VAL A 200 -6.32 -22.10 -4.05
C VAL A 200 -7.49 -22.01 -5.03
N MET A 201 -7.14 -21.83 -6.31
CA MET A 201 -8.07 -21.78 -7.44
C MET A 201 -8.69 -23.16 -7.72
N GLU A 202 -9.60 -23.25 -8.70
CA GLU A 202 -10.29 -24.50 -9.05
C GLU A 202 -9.35 -25.61 -9.52
N ASP A 203 -8.21 -25.26 -10.09
CA ASP A 203 -7.19 -26.17 -10.62
C ASP A 203 -6.12 -26.58 -9.58
N GLY A 204 -6.24 -26.11 -8.33
CA GLY A 204 -5.30 -26.38 -7.24
C GLY A 204 -4.04 -25.51 -7.23
N HIS A 205 -3.91 -24.58 -8.19
CA HIS A 205 -2.87 -23.56 -8.21
C HIS A 205 -3.23 -22.33 -7.36
N ARG A 206 -2.26 -21.41 -7.23
CA ARG A 206 -2.43 -20.16 -6.47
C ARG A 206 -3.16 -19.12 -7.28
#